data_AF-A0A182PME5-F1
#
_entry.id   AF-A0A182PME5-F1
#
_cell.length_a   1.000
_cell.length_b   1.000
_cell.length_c   1.000
_cell.angle_alpha   90.00
_cell.angle_beta   90.00
_cell.angle_gamma   90.00
#
_symmetry.space_group_name_H-M   'P 1'
#
loop_
_entity.id
_entity.type
_entity.pdbx_description
1 polymer ?
#
loop_
_entity_poly.entity_id
_entity_poly.type
_entity_poly.pdbx_seq_one_letter_code
_entity_poly.pdbx_strand_id
1 'polypeptide(L)'
;MVEMNIKALREVIMSTANLKPKALVNLRDEESYAFLNSVRLLVALSDVLEAEVVDALLKEYLSESNEVDYRLKIGEATVKTVETLGPLAIRYRDTLLNCFLTGTRYAVAEFRTSSLSNVGSICRILSYQVHHFFYELFTTIKSIVETDTYLPAKRAALLVLSQLLEGMDGLMDFQEYLLLIYRFLKHVIATDKDDVIKLQAAVALDHLKAKTKDFLQINPQDLEKRMFGRVI
;
A
#
# COMPACT_ATOMS: atom_id res chain seq x y z
N MET A 1 12.11 -2.58 -43.69
CA MET A 1 11.84 -3.58 -42.63
C MET A 1 11.62 -2.93 -41.25
N VAL A 2 12.39 -1.91 -40.88
CA VAL A 2 12.22 -1.16 -39.60
C VAL A 2 10.94 -0.32 -39.54
N GLU A 3 10.53 0.35 -40.63
CA GLU A 3 9.30 1.18 -40.66
C GLU A 3 8.00 0.37 -40.54
N MET A 4 7.98 -0.87 -41.04
CA MET A 4 6.81 -1.75 -40.96
C MET A 4 6.55 -2.22 -39.52
N ASN A 5 7.61 -2.41 -38.73
CA ASN A 5 7.51 -2.69 -37.30
C ASN A 5 7.03 -1.48 -36.50
N ILE A 6 7.44 -0.25 -36.85
CA ILE A 6 6.98 0.96 -36.15
C ILE A 6 5.48 1.22 -36.43
N LYS A 7 5.00 0.95 -37.65
CA LYS A 7 3.57 1.10 -37.98
C LYS A 7 2.71 0.06 -37.28
N ALA A 8 3.13 -1.21 -37.28
CA ALA A 8 2.43 -2.27 -36.55
C ALA A 8 2.45 -2.04 -35.04
N LEU A 9 3.58 -1.58 -34.48
CA LEU A 9 3.69 -1.19 -33.07
C LEU A 9 2.76 -0.02 -32.76
N ARG A 10 2.67 1.00 -33.63
CA ARG A 10 1.73 2.11 -33.49
C ARG A 10 0.27 1.68 -33.59
N GLU A 11 -0.09 0.78 -34.49
CA GLU A 11 -1.45 0.25 -34.61
C GLU A 11 -1.84 -0.59 -33.39
N VAL A 12 -0.93 -1.43 -32.89
CA VAL A 12 -1.09 -2.14 -31.61
C VAL A 12 -1.28 -1.12 -30.50
N ILE A 13 -0.35 -0.18 -30.29
CA ILE A 13 -0.44 0.87 -29.27
C ILE A 13 -1.75 1.66 -29.38
N MET A 14 -2.22 2.01 -30.58
CA MET A 14 -3.48 2.74 -30.78
C MET A 14 -4.70 1.87 -30.45
N SER A 15 -4.68 0.57 -30.78
CA SER A 15 -5.75 -0.36 -30.38
C SER A 15 -5.78 -0.54 -28.85
N THR A 16 -4.60 -0.69 -28.23
CA THR A 16 -4.38 -0.81 -26.79
C THR A 16 -4.77 0.47 -26.04
N ALA A 17 -4.49 1.64 -26.62
CA ALA A 17 -4.88 2.95 -26.09
C ALA A 17 -6.39 3.16 -26.05
N ASN A 18 -7.15 2.53 -26.96
CA ASN A 18 -8.62 2.55 -26.95
C ASN A 18 -9.22 1.56 -25.94
N LEU A 19 -8.45 0.57 -25.47
CA LEU A 19 -8.90 -0.41 -24.47
C LEU A 19 -8.83 0.14 -23.06
N LYS A 20 -7.83 0.98 -22.75
CA LYS A 20 -7.69 1.66 -21.45
C LYS A 20 -8.96 2.44 -21.03
N PRO A 21 -9.50 3.40 -21.83
CA PRO A 21 -10.70 4.13 -21.45
C PRO A 21 -11.92 3.22 -21.35
N LYS A 22 -12.02 2.16 -22.18
CA LYS A 22 -13.11 1.17 -22.08
C LYS A 22 -13.05 0.37 -20.78
N ALA A 23 -11.86 -0.05 -20.34
CA ALA A 23 -11.67 -0.74 -19.07
C ALA A 23 -12.11 0.16 -17.90
N LEU A 24 -11.71 1.43 -17.91
CA LEU A 24 -12.10 2.39 -16.88
C LEU A 24 -13.62 2.66 -16.87
N VAL A 25 -14.25 2.79 -18.04
CA VAL A 25 -15.70 2.95 -18.13
C VAL A 25 -16.42 1.73 -17.57
N ASN A 26 -15.97 0.52 -17.87
CA ASN A 26 -16.59 -0.71 -17.37
C ASN A 26 -16.46 -0.89 -15.85
N LEU A 27 -15.48 -0.24 -15.20
CA LEU A 27 -15.39 -0.20 -13.74
C LEU A 27 -16.51 0.64 -13.09
N ARG A 28 -17.24 1.45 -13.87
CA ARG A 28 -18.43 2.17 -13.40
C ARG A 28 -19.66 1.27 -13.30
N ASP A 29 -19.66 0.15 -14.01
CA ASP A 29 -20.78 -0.79 -14.04
C ASP A 29 -20.95 -1.48 -12.67
N GLU A 30 -22.19 -1.74 -12.27
CA GLU A 30 -22.55 -2.40 -11.01
C GLU A 30 -22.32 -3.93 -11.09
N GLU A 31 -22.26 -4.50 -12.29
CA GLU A 31 -22.08 -5.94 -12.48
C GLU A 31 -20.67 -6.42 -12.09
N SER A 32 -20.56 -7.35 -11.15
CA SER A 32 -19.27 -7.86 -10.66
C SER A 32 -18.40 -8.52 -11.74
N TYR A 33 -19.02 -9.08 -12.79
CA TYR A 33 -18.28 -9.65 -13.93
C TYR A 33 -17.63 -8.58 -14.81
N ALA A 34 -18.27 -7.42 -14.96
CA ALA A 34 -17.69 -6.28 -15.68
C ALA A 34 -16.45 -5.75 -14.94
N PHE A 35 -16.51 -5.68 -13.60
CA PHE A 35 -15.35 -5.33 -12.78
C PHE A 35 -14.17 -6.31 -12.97
N LEU A 36 -14.40 -7.61 -12.83
CA LEU A 36 -13.32 -8.61 -12.94
C LEU A 36 -12.69 -8.63 -14.34
N ASN A 37 -13.51 -8.52 -15.39
CA ASN A 37 -13.01 -8.43 -16.76
C ASN A 37 -12.21 -7.16 -17.01
N SER A 38 -12.61 -6.05 -16.39
CA SER A 38 -11.86 -4.78 -16.47
C SER A 38 -10.52 -4.87 -15.78
N VAL A 39 -10.44 -5.49 -14.60
CA VAL A 39 -9.17 -5.75 -13.91
C VAL A 39 -8.25 -6.64 -14.77
N ARG A 40 -8.78 -7.73 -15.33
CA ARG A 40 -8.00 -8.61 -16.23
C ARG A 40 -7.47 -7.87 -17.44
N LEU A 41 -8.29 -6.98 -18.02
CA LEU A 41 -7.87 -6.13 -19.13
C LEU A 41 -6.77 -5.16 -18.69
N LEU A 42 -6.90 -4.48 -17.55
CA LEU A 42 -5.87 -3.56 -17.03
C LEU A 42 -4.54 -4.26 -16.77
N VAL A 43 -4.58 -5.46 -16.19
CA VAL A 43 -3.40 -6.31 -16.00
C VAL A 43 -2.74 -6.60 -17.36
N ALA A 44 -3.50 -7.09 -18.34
CA ALA A 44 -2.96 -7.36 -19.68
C ALA A 44 -2.42 -6.10 -20.38
N LEU A 45 -3.01 -4.93 -20.12
CA LEU A 45 -2.50 -3.66 -20.64
C LEU A 45 -1.20 -3.24 -19.96
N SER A 46 -1.02 -3.54 -18.67
CA SER A 46 0.19 -3.18 -17.93
C SER A 46 1.45 -3.89 -18.44
N ASP A 47 1.31 -5.03 -19.10
CA ASP A 47 2.41 -5.74 -19.76
C ASP A 47 3.05 -4.93 -20.91
N VAL A 48 2.31 -3.97 -21.49
CA VAL A 48 2.75 -3.17 -22.64
C VAL A 48 2.81 -1.67 -22.32
N LEU A 49 1.91 -1.17 -21.44
CA LEU A 49 1.72 0.24 -21.10
C LEU A 49 1.71 0.45 -19.58
N GLU A 50 2.69 -0.12 -18.88
CA GLU A 50 2.81 -0.15 -17.41
C GLU A 50 2.54 1.23 -16.78
N ALA A 51 3.30 2.25 -17.18
CA ALA A 51 3.23 3.59 -16.59
C ALA A 51 1.90 4.29 -16.88
N GLU A 52 1.37 4.17 -18.10
CA GLU A 52 0.13 4.80 -18.52
C GLU A 52 -1.10 4.19 -17.87
N VAL A 53 -1.05 2.89 -17.56
CA VAL A 53 -2.12 2.19 -16.83
C VAL A 53 -2.11 2.61 -15.37
N VAL A 54 -0.94 2.58 -14.71
CA VAL A 54 -0.82 3.02 -13.31
C VAL A 54 -1.23 4.48 -13.15
N ASP A 55 -0.73 5.39 -13.99
CA ASP A 55 -1.07 6.82 -13.93
C ASP A 55 -2.59 7.05 -14.11
N ALA A 56 -3.22 6.36 -15.07
CA ALA A 56 -4.66 6.49 -15.29
C ALA A 56 -5.48 6.02 -14.09
N LEU A 57 -5.08 4.90 -13.46
CA LEU A 57 -5.74 4.39 -12.25
C LEU A 57 -5.62 5.37 -11.08
N LEU A 58 -4.42 5.91 -10.82
CA LEU A 58 -4.22 6.87 -9.73
C LEU A 58 -4.98 8.18 -9.98
N LYS A 59 -5.02 8.63 -11.24
CA LYS A 59 -5.80 9.82 -11.63
C LYS A 59 -7.30 9.63 -11.36
N GLU A 60 -7.88 8.51 -11.76
CA GLU A 60 -9.31 8.23 -11.52
C GLU A 60 -9.62 8.08 -10.03
N TYR A 61 -8.70 7.50 -9.25
CA TYR A 61 -8.84 7.34 -7.80
C TYR A 61 -8.83 8.68 -7.05
N LEU A 62 -7.96 9.61 -7.46
CA LEU A 62 -7.82 10.93 -6.83
C LEU A 62 -8.84 11.96 -7.32
N SER A 63 -9.53 11.69 -8.43
CA SER A 63 -10.51 12.62 -8.99
C SER A 63 -11.74 12.76 -8.08
N GLU A 64 -11.89 13.90 -7.41
CA GLU A 64 -13.05 14.18 -6.55
C GLU A 64 -14.36 14.35 -7.33
N SER A 65 -14.29 14.53 -8.65
CA SER A 65 -15.48 14.52 -9.53
C SER A 65 -16.07 13.12 -9.75
N ASN A 66 -15.35 12.07 -9.36
CA ASN A 66 -15.81 10.71 -9.48
C ASN A 66 -16.59 10.28 -8.22
N GLU A 67 -17.66 9.52 -8.43
CA GLU A 67 -18.44 8.90 -7.35
C GLU A 67 -17.57 8.02 -6.45
N VAL A 68 -17.87 7.99 -5.15
CA VAL A 68 -17.10 7.25 -4.15
C VAL A 68 -17.02 5.76 -4.50
N ASP A 69 -18.13 5.14 -4.87
CA ASP A 69 -18.19 3.71 -5.21
C ASP A 69 -17.28 3.35 -6.39
N TYR A 70 -17.21 4.23 -7.39
CA TYR A 70 -16.30 4.05 -8.50
C TYR A 70 -14.85 4.19 -8.05
N ARG A 71 -14.52 5.19 -7.23
CA ARG A 71 -13.15 5.36 -6.70
C ARG A 71 -12.73 4.18 -5.81
N LEU A 72 -13.65 3.58 -5.05
CA LEU A 72 -13.41 2.34 -4.29
C LEU A 72 -13.02 1.19 -5.23
N LYS A 73 -13.77 0.98 -6.32
CA LYS A 73 -13.45 -0.01 -7.35
C LYS A 73 -12.10 0.27 -8.02
N ILE A 74 -11.78 1.53 -8.31
CA ILE A 74 -10.46 1.92 -8.84
C ILE A 74 -9.35 1.54 -7.86
N GLY A 75 -9.53 1.80 -6.55
CA GLY A 75 -8.53 1.43 -5.54
C GLY A 75 -8.23 -0.07 -5.54
N GLU A 76 -9.27 -0.90 -5.55
CA GLU A 76 -9.11 -2.36 -5.61
C GLU A 76 -8.49 -2.83 -6.94
N ALA A 77 -8.93 -2.26 -8.08
CA ALA A 77 -8.37 -2.56 -9.38
C ALA A 77 -6.88 -2.18 -9.45
N THR A 78 -6.49 -1.07 -8.82
CA THR A 78 -5.10 -0.62 -8.72
C THR A 78 -4.25 -1.61 -7.97
N VAL A 79 -4.68 -2.04 -6.77
CA VAL A 79 -3.95 -3.04 -5.98
C VAL A 79 -3.76 -4.34 -6.77
N LYS A 80 -4.83 -4.85 -7.41
CA LYS A 80 -4.75 -6.08 -8.22
C LYS A 80 -3.83 -5.94 -9.44
N THR A 81 -3.83 -4.78 -10.09
CA THR A 81 -2.95 -4.50 -11.23
C THR A 81 -1.50 -4.37 -10.79
N VAL A 82 -1.23 -3.72 -9.67
CA VAL A 82 0.14 -3.55 -9.16
C VAL A 82 0.71 -4.86 -8.62
N GLU A 83 -0.11 -5.73 -8.04
CA GLU A 83 0.33 -7.06 -7.56
C GLU A 83 0.92 -7.90 -8.70
N THR A 84 0.40 -7.79 -9.93
CA THR A 84 0.91 -8.53 -11.09
C THR A 84 2.22 -7.98 -11.65
N LEU A 85 2.61 -6.75 -11.30
CA LEU A 85 3.90 -6.17 -11.69
C LEU A 85 5.09 -6.82 -10.95
N GLY A 86 4.81 -7.50 -9.83
CA GLY A 86 5.82 -8.16 -9.01
C GLY A 86 6.94 -7.18 -8.60
N PRO A 87 8.23 -7.51 -8.82
CA PRO A 87 9.34 -6.65 -8.44
C PRO A 87 9.34 -5.26 -9.09
N LEU A 88 8.67 -5.06 -10.23
CA LEU A 88 8.62 -3.76 -10.92
C LEU A 88 7.76 -2.74 -10.16
N ALA A 89 6.85 -3.19 -9.28
CA ALA A 89 5.98 -2.34 -8.47
C ALA A 89 6.76 -1.30 -7.65
N ILE A 90 8.01 -1.61 -7.26
CA ILE A 90 8.87 -0.70 -6.47
C ILE A 90 9.11 0.65 -7.18
N ARG A 91 9.06 0.68 -8.51
CA ARG A 91 9.19 1.91 -9.32
C ARG A 91 8.07 2.92 -9.04
N TYR A 92 6.90 2.43 -8.62
CA TYR A 92 5.72 3.24 -8.37
C TYR A 92 5.46 3.48 -6.88
N ARG A 93 6.36 3.02 -5.99
CA ARG A 93 6.20 3.10 -4.53
C ARG A 93 5.72 4.48 -4.09
N ASP A 94 6.44 5.51 -4.48
CA ASP A 94 6.21 6.85 -4.00
C ASP A 94 4.85 7.37 -4.48
N THR A 95 4.52 7.18 -5.76
CA THR A 95 3.23 7.60 -6.33
C THR A 95 2.05 6.82 -5.73
N LEU A 96 2.20 5.51 -5.53
CA LEU A 96 1.17 4.65 -4.95
C LEU A 96 0.89 4.98 -3.48
N LEU A 97 1.93 5.09 -2.66
CA LEU A 97 1.78 5.39 -1.24
C LEU A 97 1.22 6.80 -1.05
N ASN A 98 1.71 7.80 -1.76
CA ASN A 98 1.16 9.16 -1.71
C ASN A 98 -0.32 9.19 -2.13
N CYS A 99 -0.68 8.45 -3.17
CA CYS A 99 -2.07 8.36 -3.64
C CYS A 99 -3.00 7.78 -2.56
N PHE A 100 -2.66 6.62 -2.00
CA PHE A 100 -3.52 5.98 -1.00
C PHE A 100 -3.49 6.68 0.36
N LEU A 101 -2.36 7.23 0.80
CA LEU A 101 -2.27 8.07 2.01
C LEU A 101 -3.10 9.36 1.89
N THR A 102 -3.26 9.89 0.68
CA THR A 102 -4.19 11.00 0.45
C THR A 102 -5.64 10.58 0.69
N GLY A 103 -6.01 9.37 0.26
CA GLY A 103 -7.35 8.82 0.47
C GLY A 103 -7.71 8.62 1.96
N THR A 104 -6.73 8.35 2.83
CA THR A 104 -6.98 8.15 4.27
C THR A 104 -7.41 9.42 5.00
N ARG A 105 -7.39 10.59 4.34
CA ARG A 105 -7.81 11.88 4.90
C ARG A 105 -9.17 12.35 4.38
N TYR A 106 -9.83 11.56 3.54
CA TYR A 106 -11.07 11.96 2.88
C TYR A 106 -12.26 11.99 3.85
N ALA A 107 -13.28 12.81 3.55
CA ALA A 107 -14.43 12.98 4.45
C ALA A 107 -15.27 11.69 4.61
N VAL A 108 -15.35 10.88 3.54
CA VAL A 108 -16.16 9.66 3.52
C VAL A 108 -15.42 8.51 4.20
N ALA A 109 -16.06 7.91 5.21
CA ALA A 109 -15.41 6.98 6.14
C ALA A 109 -15.05 5.62 5.51
N GLU A 110 -15.93 5.13 4.64
CA GLU A 110 -15.74 3.93 3.83
C GLU A 110 -14.53 4.10 2.90
N PHE A 111 -14.39 5.30 2.31
CA PHE A 111 -13.25 5.63 1.45
C PHE A 111 -11.94 5.67 2.23
N ARG A 112 -11.90 6.31 3.41
CA ARG A 112 -10.69 6.28 4.27
C ARG A 112 -10.30 4.86 4.65
N THR A 113 -11.27 4.04 5.02
CA THR A 113 -11.05 2.64 5.43
C THR A 113 -10.51 1.81 4.27
N SER A 114 -11.09 1.93 3.09
CA SER A 114 -10.58 1.29 1.87
C SER A 114 -9.18 1.77 1.51
N SER A 115 -8.91 3.08 1.64
CA SER A 115 -7.59 3.66 1.40
C SER A 115 -6.54 3.06 2.32
N LEU A 116 -6.84 2.85 3.61
CA LEU A 116 -5.95 2.19 4.57
C LEU A 116 -5.67 0.73 4.17
N SER A 117 -6.69 -0.01 3.76
CA SER A 117 -6.51 -1.38 3.23
C SER A 117 -5.62 -1.41 1.99
N ASN A 118 -5.74 -0.40 1.11
CA ASN A 118 -4.87 -0.26 -0.05
C ASN A 118 -3.43 0.08 0.35
N VAL A 119 -3.22 0.96 1.35
CA VAL A 119 -1.88 1.22 1.92
C VAL A 119 -1.24 -0.08 2.42
N GLY A 120 -1.95 -0.87 3.23
CA GLY A 120 -1.44 -2.16 3.72
C GLY A 120 -1.10 -3.13 2.59
N SER A 121 -1.96 -3.20 1.57
CA SER A 121 -1.76 -4.07 0.40
C SER A 121 -0.53 -3.65 -0.41
N ILE A 122 -0.34 -2.36 -0.67
CA ILE A 122 0.84 -1.84 -1.37
C ILE A 122 2.10 -2.09 -0.55
N CYS A 123 2.09 -1.83 0.76
CA CYS A 123 3.23 -2.16 1.63
C CYS A 123 3.63 -3.64 1.52
N ARG A 124 2.66 -4.56 1.52
CA ARG A 124 2.90 -6.00 1.33
C ARG A 124 3.47 -6.32 -0.06
N ILE A 125 2.89 -5.77 -1.13
CA ILE A 125 3.37 -5.98 -2.51
C ILE A 125 4.82 -5.52 -2.66
N LEU A 126 5.17 -4.41 -2.02
CA LEU A 126 6.53 -3.86 -1.99
C LEU A 126 7.47 -4.61 -1.05
N SER A 127 7.05 -5.75 -0.48
CA SER A 127 7.80 -6.50 0.54
C SER A 127 8.28 -5.60 1.68
N TYR A 128 7.43 -4.65 2.09
CA TYR A 128 7.68 -3.69 3.17
C TYR A 128 8.90 -2.78 2.97
N GLN A 129 9.41 -2.65 1.75
CA GLN A 129 10.51 -1.72 1.40
C GLN A 129 10.03 -0.25 1.33
N VAL A 130 9.52 0.26 2.46
CA VAL A 130 8.84 1.55 2.58
C VAL A 130 9.50 2.51 3.59
N HIS A 131 10.79 2.32 3.88
CA HIS A 131 11.56 3.09 4.86
C HIS A 131 11.35 4.61 4.77
N HIS A 132 11.41 5.19 3.57
CA HIS A 132 11.23 6.63 3.37
C HIS A 132 9.83 7.15 3.74
N PHE A 133 8.81 6.28 3.70
CA PHE A 133 7.43 6.61 4.06
C PHE A 133 7.09 6.24 5.49
N PHE A 134 7.97 5.55 6.21
CA PHE A 134 7.61 4.94 7.47
C PHE A 134 7.16 5.96 8.52
N TYR A 135 7.82 7.11 8.59
CA TYR A 135 7.40 8.19 9.48
C TYR A 135 6.00 8.71 9.12
N GLU A 136 5.73 8.95 7.84
CA GLU A 136 4.43 9.42 7.37
C GLU A 136 3.33 8.37 7.59
N LEU A 137 3.63 7.10 7.32
CA LEU A 137 2.76 5.96 7.59
C LEU A 137 2.41 5.90 9.08
N PHE A 138 3.41 5.92 9.96
CA PHE A 138 3.20 5.82 11.39
C PHE A 138 2.41 7.01 11.93
N THR A 139 2.75 8.24 11.55
CA THR A 139 2.04 9.44 12.00
C THR A 139 0.60 9.48 11.50
N THR A 140 0.35 9.07 10.26
CA THR A 140 -1.01 8.92 9.70
C THR A 140 -1.82 7.88 10.48
N ILE A 141 -1.25 6.70 10.71
CA ILE A 141 -1.90 5.63 11.47
C ILE A 141 -2.22 6.09 12.89
N LYS A 142 -1.23 6.68 13.57
CA LYS A 142 -1.39 7.22 14.92
C LYS A 142 -2.53 8.23 14.97
N SER A 143 -2.55 9.20 14.06
CA SER A 143 -3.62 10.20 13.98
C SER A 143 -4.98 9.54 13.83
N ILE A 144 -5.13 8.57 12.91
CA ILE A 144 -6.43 7.91 12.67
C ILE A 144 -6.88 7.12 13.91
N VAL A 145 -5.98 6.39 14.55
CA VAL A 145 -6.30 5.65 15.79
C VAL A 145 -6.66 6.59 16.95
N GLU A 146 -6.09 7.79 17.00
CA GLU A 146 -6.36 8.75 18.08
C GLU A 146 -7.62 9.60 17.82
N THR A 147 -7.91 9.95 16.56
CA THR A 147 -8.89 11.00 16.24
C THR A 147 -10.07 10.57 15.36
N ASP A 148 -9.98 9.46 14.61
CA ASP A 148 -11.07 9.06 13.71
C ASP A 148 -12.28 8.56 14.52
N THR A 149 -13.47 9.03 14.14
CA THR A 149 -14.73 8.63 14.78
C THR A 149 -15.28 7.32 14.22
N TYR A 150 -14.82 6.89 13.05
CA TYR A 150 -15.25 5.67 12.41
C TYR A 150 -14.38 4.49 12.83
N LEU A 151 -14.96 3.60 13.64
CA LEU A 151 -14.25 2.47 14.24
C LEU A 151 -13.57 1.55 13.21
N PRO A 152 -14.16 1.21 12.04
CA PRO A 152 -13.47 0.41 11.03
C PRO A 152 -12.21 1.09 10.47
N ALA A 153 -12.17 2.41 10.35
CA ALA A 153 -10.96 3.13 9.94
C ALA A 153 -9.85 3.00 10.99
N LYS A 154 -10.19 3.16 12.28
CA LYS A 154 -9.25 2.94 13.39
C LYS A 154 -8.64 1.53 13.37
N ARG A 155 -9.49 0.51 13.22
CA ARG A 155 -9.09 -0.91 13.15
C ARG A 155 -8.22 -1.19 11.93
N ALA A 156 -8.57 -0.63 10.76
CA ALA A 156 -7.78 -0.77 9.55
C ALA A 156 -6.39 -0.14 9.71
N ALA A 157 -6.30 1.07 10.28
CA ALA A 157 -5.03 1.74 10.50
C ALA A 157 -4.10 0.95 11.43
N LEU A 158 -4.64 0.42 12.52
CA LEU A 158 -3.85 -0.37 13.45
C LEU A 158 -3.43 -1.74 12.86
N LEU A 159 -4.30 -2.36 12.06
CA LEU A 159 -3.94 -3.57 11.31
C LEU A 159 -2.76 -3.32 10.36
N VAL A 160 -2.76 -2.20 9.64
CA VAL A 160 -1.64 -1.81 8.76
C VAL A 160 -0.35 -1.68 9.56
N LEU A 161 -0.37 -1.06 10.74
CA LEU A 161 0.82 -0.99 11.61
C LEU A 161 1.28 -2.38 12.06
N SER A 162 0.36 -3.26 12.45
CA SER A 162 0.70 -4.64 12.83
C SER A 162 1.40 -5.37 11.68
N GLN A 163 0.86 -5.27 10.47
CA GLN A 163 1.43 -5.88 9.27
C GLN A 163 2.79 -5.29 8.88
N LEU A 164 2.98 -3.98 9.03
CA LEU A 164 4.27 -3.32 8.82
C LEU A 164 5.35 -3.86 9.77
N LEU A 165 5.01 -4.05 11.05
CA LEU A 165 5.95 -4.57 12.06
C LEU A 165 6.21 -6.06 11.92
N GLU A 166 5.25 -6.83 11.43
CA GLU A 166 5.45 -8.24 11.07
C GLU A 166 6.42 -8.37 9.89
N GLY A 167 6.18 -7.56 8.85
CA GLY A 167 6.85 -7.62 7.58
C GLY A 167 8.21 -6.92 7.48
N MET A 168 8.61 -6.13 8.48
CA MET A 168 9.93 -5.48 8.48
C MET A 168 11.06 -6.51 8.62
N ASP A 169 12.07 -6.40 7.75
CA ASP A 169 13.22 -7.31 7.75
C ASP A 169 14.28 -6.93 8.79
N GLY A 170 14.53 -5.64 8.98
CA GLY A 170 15.56 -5.11 9.88
C GLY A 170 15.01 -4.11 10.90
N LEU A 171 15.24 -4.37 12.18
CA LEU A 171 14.89 -3.42 13.25
C LEU A 171 15.65 -2.09 13.11
N MET A 172 16.88 -2.15 12.59
CA MET A 172 17.78 -1.00 12.45
C MET A 172 17.30 0.02 11.43
N ASP A 173 16.58 -0.43 10.40
CA ASP A 173 16.12 0.46 9.34
C ASP A 173 15.03 1.43 9.83
N PHE A 174 14.43 1.14 11.00
CA PHE A 174 13.40 1.94 11.64
C PHE A 174 13.79 2.41 13.05
N GLN A 175 15.09 2.36 13.40
CA GLN A 175 15.58 2.57 14.77
C GLN A 175 15.07 3.85 15.43
N GLU A 176 14.93 4.94 14.66
CA GLU A 176 14.49 6.24 15.12
C GLU A 176 13.02 6.24 15.60
N TYR A 177 12.23 5.28 15.13
CA TYR A 177 10.78 5.22 15.34
C TYR A 177 10.35 4.14 16.34
N LEU A 178 11.22 3.17 16.65
CA LEU A 178 10.88 2.00 17.48
C LEU A 178 10.32 2.40 18.85
N LEU A 179 10.95 3.38 19.51
CA LEU A 179 10.50 3.84 20.83
C LEU A 179 9.13 4.54 20.75
N LEU A 180 8.89 5.31 19.70
CA LEU A 180 7.61 5.99 19.48
C LEU A 180 6.49 4.96 19.25
N ILE A 181 6.75 3.96 18.42
CA ILE A 181 5.81 2.87 18.14
C ILE A 181 5.52 2.06 19.41
N TYR A 182 6.56 1.64 20.13
CA TYR A 182 6.42 0.89 21.37
C TYR A 182 5.53 1.62 22.38
N ARG A 183 5.79 2.93 22.60
CA ARG A 183 4.99 3.75 23.52
C ARG A 183 3.56 3.92 23.04
N PHE A 184 3.36 4.15 21.74
CA PHE A 184 2.04 4.24 21.14
C PHE A 184 1.23 2.95 21.34
N LEU A 185 1.79 1.79 21.00
CA LEU A 185 1.12 0.50 21.17
C LEU A 185 0.78 0.22 22.64
N LYS A 186 1.72 0.48 23.57
CA LYS A 186 1.48 0.36 25.02
C LYS A 186 0.36 1.28 25.49
N HIS A 187 0.29 2.50 24.96
CA HIS A 187 -0.78 3.43 25.28
C HIS A 187 -2.13 2.90 24.79
N VAL A 188 -2.24 2.53 23.51
CA VAL A 188 -3.47 1.98 22.91
C VAL A 188 -3.98 0.75 23.67
N ILE A 189 -3.10 -0.19 24.03
CA ILE A 189 -3.46 -1.37 24.84
C ILE A 189 -4.02 -0.98 26.21
N ALA A 190 -3.52 0.09 26.82
CA ALA A 190 -3.97 0.52 28.14
C ALA A 190 -5.27 1.33 28.07
N THR A 191 -5.45 2.18 27.06
CA THR A 191 -6.46 3.26 27.08
C THR A 191 -7.59 3.10 26.08
N ASP A 192 -7.42 2.35 24.98
CA ASP A 192 -8.51 2.20 24.00
C ASP A 192 -9.68 1.39 24.60
N LYS A 193 -10.88 1.70 24.12
CA LYS A 193 -12.15 1.11 24.57
C LYS A 193 -12.56 -0.09 23.72
N ASP A 194 -12.04 -0.20 22.49
CA ASP A 194 -12.37 -1.28 21.57
C ASP A 194 -11.41 -2.47 21.76
N ASP A 195 -11.95 -3.64 22.08
CA ASP A 195 -11.16 -4.84 22.34
C ASP A 195 -10.38 -5.32 21.10
N VAL A 196 -10.92 -5.11 19.89
CA VAL A 196 -10.23 -5.49 18.65
C VAL A 196 -9.01 -4.60 18.44
N ILE A 197 -9.13 -3.28 18.65
CA ILE A 197 -7.98 -2.36 18.62
C ILE A 197 -6.94 -2.78 19.67
N LYS A 198 -7.35 -3.07 20.91
CA LYS A 198 -6.40 -3.49 21.96
C LYS A 198 -5.67 -4.79 21.59
N LEU A 199 -6.40 -5.77 21.05
CA LEU A 199 -5.82 -7.02 20.60
C LEU A 199 -4.84 -6.81 19.44
N GLN A 200 -5.22 -6.04 18.43
CA GLN A 200 -4.34 -5.72 17.30
C GLN A 200 -3.07 -4.99 17.75
N ALA A 201 -3.18 -4.08 18.73
CA ALA A 201 -2.03 -3.38 19.30
C ALA A 201 -1.11 -4.34 20.09
N ALA A 202 -1.69 -5.31 20.81
CA ALA A 202 -0.93 -6.33 21.50
C ALA A 202 -0.16 -7.24 20.53
N VAL A 203 -0.81 -7.68 19.44
CA VAL A 203 -0.18 -8.47 18.36
C VAL A 203 0.95 -7.68 17.71
N ALA A 204 0.72 -6.41 17.33
CA ALA A 204 1.74 -5.52 16.79
C ALA A 204 2.94 -5.36 17.73
N LEU A 205 2.68 -5.24 19.04
CA LEU A 205 3.73 -5.13 20.05
C LEU A 205 4.53 -6.42 20.19
N ASP A 206 3.89 -7.58 20.04
CA ASP A 206 4.58 -8.87 20.10
C ASP A 206 5.44 -9.12 18.86
N HIS A 207 5.02 -8.67 17.66
CA HIS A 207 5.89 -8.65 16.48
C HIS A 207 7.15 -7.80 16.74
N LEU A 208 6.97 -6.59 17.28
CA LEU A 208 8.10 -5.71 17.62
C LEU A 208 9.06 -6.34 18.64
N LYS A 209 8.53 -6.98 19.70
CA LYS A 209 9.34 -7.69 20.70
C LYS A 209 10.07 -8.88 20.09
N ALA A 210 9.41 -9.66 19.23
CA ALA A 210 10.02 -10.80 18.56
C ALA A 210 11.23 -10.35 17.71
N LYS A 211 11.04 -9.33 16.87
CA LYS A 211 12.13 -8.73 16.07
C LYS A 211 13.25 -8.15 16.94
N THR A 212 12.91 -7.54 18.07
CA THR A 212 13.91 -7.03 19.03
C THR A 212 14.71 -8.18 19.65
N LYS A 213 14.04 -9.27 20.04
CA LYS A 213 14.70 -10.46 20.59
C LYS A 213 15.63 -11.09 19.55
N ASP A 214 15.15 -11.25 18.33
CA ASP A 214 15.95 -11.80 17.22
C ASP A 214 17.20 -10.93 16.98
N PHE A 215 17.05 -9.60 17.00
CA PHE A 215 18.16 -8.66 16.87
C PHE A 215 19.20 -8.80 18.00
N LEU A 216 18.75 -8.92 19.25
CA LEU A 216 19.63 -9.08 20.41
C LEU A 216 20.35 -10.45 20.46
N GLN A 217 19.87 -11.43 19.69
CA GLN A 217 20.47 -12.76 19.58
C GLN A 217 21.46 -12.90 18.42
N ILE A 218 21.63 -11.87 17.59
CA ILE A 218 22.61 -11.86 16.49
C ILE A 218 24.03 -12.00 17.07
N ASN A 219 24.82 -12.92 16.51
CA ASN A 219 26.23 -13.08 16.88
C ASN A 219 26.99 -11.77 16.64
N PRO A 220 27.84 -11.29 17.57
CA PRO A 220 28.65 -10.08 17.41
C PRO A 220 29.33 -9.92 16.05
N GLN A 221 29.86 -11.00 15.45
CA GLN A 221 30.50 -10.95 14.13
C GLN A 221 29.53 -10.61 12.99
N ASP A 222 28.30 -11.11 13.06
CA ASP A 222 27.26 -10.82 12.07
C ASP A 222 26.66 -9.43 12.29
N LEU A 223 26.57 -9.00 13.55
CA LEU A 223 26.17 -7.63 13.89
C LEU A 223 27.20 -6.62 13.39
N GLU A 224 28.49 -6.88 13.56
CA GLU A 224 29.58 -6.05 13.05
C GLU A 224 29.52 -5.92 11.52
N LYS A 225 29.32 -7.03 10.81
CA LYS A 225 29.12 -7.03 9.35
C LYS A 225 27.91 -6.19 8.93
N ARG A 226 26.80 -6.23 9.69
CA ARG A 226 25.57 -5.47 9.40
C ARG A 226 25.73 -3.98 9.71
N MET A 227 26.43 -3.61 10.79
CA MET A 227 26.60 -2.22 11.20
C MET A 227 27.69 -1.49 10.39
N PHE A 228 28.76 -2.18 10.03
CA PHE A 228 29.94 -1.56 9.43
C PHE A 228 30.22 -2.00 8.00
N GLY A 229 29.47 -2.96 7.45
CA GLY A 229 29.50 -3.37 6.04
C GLY A 229 30.90 -3.72 5.52
N ARG A 230 31.34 -4.99 5.66
CA ARG A 230 32.67 -5.51 5.22
C ARG A 230 33.76 -4.43 5.16
N VAL A 231 34.26 -4.01 6.32
CA VAL A 231 35.60 -3.43 6.40
C VAL A 231 36.58 -4.59 6.38
N ILE A 232 36.96 -5.04 5.18
CA ILE A 232 38.24 -5.72 4.92
C ILE A 232 38.77 -5.17 3.61
#